data_AF-F0SRR2-F1
#
_entry.id   AF-F0SRR2-F1
#
_cell.length_a   1.000
_cell.length_b   1.000
_cell.length_c   1.000
_cell.angle_alpha   90.00
_cell.angle_beta   90.00
_cell.angle_gamma   90.00
#
_symmetry.space_group_name_H-M   'P 1'
#
loop_
_entity.id
_entity.type
_entity.pdbx_description
1 polymer ?
#
loop_
_entity_poly.entity_id
_entity_poly.type
_entity_poly.pdbx_seq_one_letter_code
_entity_poly.pdbx_strand_id
1 'polypeptide(L)'
;MSFDVVNYSFLEGLAHFAKIFLVLLAVLSIGGLLVSLSRDGVAGAKRFGAAWGAAFYDLFHTSFRRIWAIALLTWKEATRKKALFVFVVFAILIMFAGWFLRNSVDRADLQVKNYVSFVLTSISWLTLPVILLLCCWGLPTDIKNRSLHTVVTKPVRKQEVVLGRFLGYTLVGTVVLAVMGSIGYFWTVGNVPESAQSELIGRVPIYGDMSFSNRQGNRSIITLDDNDEDERSAGINVGDIWEYRSYIEGGTKSRTFYDFKNIDVDKLRQAGEMRLEYNFEAFRSHKGDMDKRLLCRLTIVNQQGENEDEKLRVPLPIFEVKEFSNRSTDKTITLEETVTYNEEGTNEVKTVNLFDDVLAGGDITVEVQCLDPGQFLGMARPDLYIRLPDSSFASTYFRGVFGIWLQMVLIVVLGVTASTFVKGPVATLLTFGMLAVGAGLRDLMSGLVQGTQEGGGPFESAYRMFMHMNPTVEVDAGPLTPIMHMVDSAAIGFLWTVQHLFPEFKYFNMTSYVANGFLVPWRASLLPSIAVTLAFVIPCLILGYVAMKSREMEAK
;
A
#
# COMPACT_ATOMS: atom_id res chain seq x y z
N MET A 1 13.72 4.23 0.45
CA MET A 1 12.25 4.16 0.55
C MET A 1 11.88 4.03 2.01
N SER A 2 11.69 5.15 2.70
CA SER A 2 11.08 5.15 4.02
C SER A 2 9.56 5.16 3.87
N PHE A 3 8.91 4.43 4.77
CA PHE A 3 7.52 4.06 4.68
C PHE A 3 6.66 5.16 5.27
N ASP A 4 6.13 6.06 4.44
CA ASP A 4 5.06 6.92 4.90
C ASP A 4 3.77 6.11 4.93
N VAL A 5 3.30 5.80 6.15
CA VAL A 5 2.01 5.16 6.36
C VAL A 5 0.98 6.26 6.46
N VAL A 6 0.47 6.70 5.31
CA VAL A 6 -0.67 7.62 5.29
C VAL A 6 -1.87 6.90 5.87
N ASN A 7 -2.38 7.42 6.99
CA ASN A 7 -3.56 6.87 7.64
C ASN A 7 -4.76 6.94 6.68
N TYR A 8 -5.30 5.78 6.31
CA TYR A 8 -6.50 5.71 5.48
C TYR A 8 -7.74 6.00 6.33
N SER A 9 -8.42 7.09 6.01
CA SER A 9 -9.74 7.44 6.55
C SER A 9 -10.78 6.46 6.00
N PHE A 10 -11.26 5.54 6.84
CA PHE A 10 -12.20 4.49 6.42
C PHE A 10 -13.47 5.05 5.77
N LEU A 11 -13.99 6.18 6.27
CA LEU A 11 -15.25 6.76 5.82
C LEU A 11 -15.10 7.43 4.45
N GLU A 12 -14.04 8.20 4.24
CA GLU A 12 -13.72 8.77 2.92
C GLU A 12 -13.38 7.67 1.93
N GLY A 13 -12.67 6.64 2.38
CA GLY A 13 -12.37 5.44 1.62
C GLY A 13 -13.60 4.68 1.14
N LEU A 14 -14.58 4.47 2.03
CA LEU A 14 -15.86 3.83 1.72
C LEU A 14 -16.70 4.72 0.79
N ALA A 15 -16.68 6.04 0.99
CA ALA A 15 -17.36 6.98 0.10
C ALA A 15 -16.74 6.99 -1.31
N HIS A 16 -15.41 6.97 -1.40
CA HIS A 16 -14.68 6.85 -2.66
C HIS A 16 -14.99 5.52 -3.35
N PHE A 17 -15.00 4.42 -2.58
CA PHE A 17 -15.44 3.10 -3.03
C PHE A 17 -16.87 3.11 -3.57
N ALA A 18 -17.82 3.72 -2.87
CA ALA A 18 -19.22 3.74 -3.27
C ALA A 18 -19.39 4.51 -4.58
N LYS A 19 -18.65 5.62 -4.74
CA LYS A 19 -18.59 6.38 -6.00
C LYS A 19 -18.05 5.50 -7.13
N ILE A 20 -16.92 4.82 -6.94
CA ILE A 20 -16.34 3.92 -7.96
C ILE A 20 -17.31 2.81 -8.33
N PHE A 21 -17.92 2.16 -7.33
CA PHE A 21 -18.87 1.07 -7.55
C PHE A 21 -20.09 1.54 -8.36
N LEU A 22 -20.65 2.71 -8.03
CA LEU A 22 -21.76 3.30 -8.77
C LEU A 22 -21.37 3.69 -10.20
N VAL A 23 -20.16 4.23 -10.39
CA VAL A 23 -19.65 4.58 -11.73
C VAL A 23 -19.43 3.33 -12.57
N LEU A 24 -18.79 2.29 -12.02
CA LEU A 24 -18.52 1.04 -12.73
C LEU A 24 -19.82 0.31 -13.07
N LEU A 25 -20.78 0.28 -12.13
CA LEU A 25 -22.12 -0.24 -12.35
C LEU A 25 -22.86 0.58 -13.43
N ALA A 26 -22.77 1.90 -13.41
CA ALA A 26 -23.36 2.79 -14.41
C ALA A 26 -22.74 2.57 -15.79
N VAL A 27 -21.42 2.48 -15.92
CA VAL A 27 -20.71 2.24 -17.18
C VAL A 27 -21.09 0.88 -17.76
N LEU A 28 -21.14 -0.17 -16.94
CA LEU A 28 -21.58 -1.50 -17.39
C LEU A 28 -23.07 -1.52 -17.76
N SER A 29 -23.89 -0.76 -17.03
CA SER A 29 -25.32 -0.60 -17.32
C SER A 29 -25.54 0.14 -18.65
N ILE A 30 -24.80 1.22 -18.88
CA ILE A 30 -24.85 2.03 -20.09
C ILE A 30 -24.29 1.26 -21.28
N GLY A 31 -23.14 0.60 -21.14
CA GLY A 31 -22.55 -0.23 -22.20
C GLY A 31 -23.45 -1.41 -22.57
N GLY A 32 -24.02 -2.09 -21.58
CA GLY A 32 -25.01 -3.15 -21.80
C GLY A 32 -26.29 -2.64 -22.47
N LEU A 33 -26.76 -1.45 -22.06
CA LEU A 33 -27.92 -0.80 -22.67
C LEU A 33 -27.63 -0.39 -24.12
N LEU A 34 -26.48 0.21 -24.42
CA LEU A 34 -26.06 0.59 -25.78
C LEU A 34 -25.94 -0.62 -26.70
N VAL A 35 -25.33 -1.72 -26.24
CA VAL A 35 -25.24 -2.96 -27.02
C VAL A 35 -26.63 -3.57 -27.23
N SER A 36 -27.51 -3.54 -26.22
CA SER A 36 -28.88 -4.04 -26.35
C SER A 36 -29.73 -3.18 -27.30
N LEU A 37 -29.50 -1.86 -27.31
CA LEU A 37 -30.17 -0.92 -28.19
C LEU A 37 -29.70 -1.11 -29.64
N SER A 38 -28.40 -1.33 -29.83
CA SER A 38 -27.78 -1.54 -31.15
C SER A 38 -28.17 -2.88 -31.78
N ARG A 39 -28.46 -3.92 -30.97
CA ARG A 39 -28.85 -5.25 -31.48
C ARG A 39 -30.38 -5.41 -31.63
N ASP A 40 -31.16 -4.96 -30.65
CA ASP A 40 -32.60 -5.29 -30.52
C ASP A 40 -33.52 -4.05 -30.40
N GLY A 41 -33.00 -2.82 -30.51
CA GLY A 41 -33.79 -1.58 -30.40
C GLY A 41 -34.47 -1.38 -29.01
N VAL A 42 -35.65 -0.77 -28.99
CA VAL A 42 -36.38 -0.41 -27.74
C VAL A 42 -36.85 -1.64 -26.95
N ALA A 43 -37.03 -2.79 -27.62
CA ALA A 43 -37.33 -4.07 -26.98
C ALA A 43 -36.10 -4.63 -26.23
N GLY A 44 -34.89 -4.36 -26.72
CA GLY A 44 -33.63 -4.68 -26.06
C GLY A 44 -33.47 -3.99 -24.71
N ALA A 45 -33.86 -2.70 -24.63
CA ALA A 45 -33.80 -1.92 -23.39
C ALA A 45 -34.74 -2.49 -22.29
N LYS A 46 -35.95 -2.95 -22.66
CA LYS A 46 -36.87 -3.61 -21.71
C LYS A 46 -36.35 -4.97 -21.22
N ARG A 47 -35.72 -5.76 -22.11
CA ARG A 47 -35.07 -7.04 -21.75
C ARG A 47 -33.88 -6.82 -20.82
N PHE A 48 -33.11 -5.75 -21.04
CA PHE A 48 -31.99 -5.37 -20.18
C PHE A 48 -32.45 -4.99 -18.77
N GLY A 49 -33.49 -4.14 -18.65
CA GLY A 49 -34.09 -3.79 -17.36
C GLY A 49 -34.65 -5.00 -16.60
N ALA A 50 -35.33 -5.91 -17.30
CA ALA A 50 -35.81 -7.17 -16.72
C ALA A 50 -34.66 -8.12 -16.32
N ALA A 51 -33.55 -8.13 -17.06
CA ALA A 51 -32.36 -8.93 -16.73
C ALA A 51 -31.64 -8.41 -15.47
N TRP A 52 -31.57 -7.09 -15.29
CA TRP A 52 -31.05 -6.47 -14.06
C TRP A 52 -31.95 -6.75 -12.86
N GLY A 53 -33.27 -6.61 -13.01
CA GLY A 53 -34.23 -6.96 -11.95
C GLY A 53 -34.16 -8.43 -11.55
N ALA A 54 -34.01 -9.33 -12.53
CA ALA A 54 -33.80 -10.76 -12.27
C ALA A 54 -32.45 -11.05 -11.61
N ALA A 55 -31.37 -10.38 -12.01
CA ALA A 55 -30.05 -10.56 -11.41
C ALA A 55 -30.02 -10.16 -9.92
N PHE A 56 -30.66 -9.04 -9.57
CA PHE A 56 -30.80 -8.62 -8.18
C PHE A 56 -31.69 -9.59 -7.37
N TYR A 57 -32.84 -10.00 -7.91
CA TYR A 57 -33.72 -10.97 -7.24
C TYR A 57 -33.06 -12.33 -7.05
N ASP A 58 -32.29 -12.77 -8.05
CA ASP A 58 -31.51 -13.99 -8.00
C ASP A 58 -30.40 -13.89 -6.93
N LEU A 59 -29.68 -12.77 -6.83
CA LEU A 59 -28.57 -12.59 -5.87
C LEU A 59 -29.02 -12.82 -4.42
N PHE A 60 -30.20 -12.33 -4.05
CA PHE A 60 -30.76 -12.49 -2.70
C PHE A 60 -31.31 -13.90 -2.41
N HIS A 61 -31.57 -14.73 -3.42
CA HIS A 61 -32.06 -16.11 -3.26
C HIS A 61 -30.99 -17.19 -3.50
N THR A 62 -29.72 -16.83 -3.26
CA THR A 62 -28.59 -17.76 -3.36
C THR A 62 -28.54 -18.72 -2.18
N SER A 63 -28.26 -20.01 -2.44
CA SER A 63 -28.12 -21.00 -1.37
C SER A 63 -26.65 -21.36 -1.13
N PHE A 64 -26.16 -21.13 0.10
CA PHE A 64 -24.79 -21.45 0.50
C PHE A 64 -24.42 -22.93 0.29
N ARG A 65 -25.37 -23.84 0.49
CA ARG A 65 -25.14 -25.29 0.33
C ARG A 65 -24.81 -25.69 -1.11
N ARG A 66 -25.50 -25.13 -2.11
CA ARG A 66 -25.22 -25.41 -3.53
C ARG A 66 -23.88 -24.82 -3.95
N ILE A 67 -23.61 -23.58 -3.53
CA ILE A 67 -22.34 -22.90 -3.81
C ILE A 67 -21.15 -23.71 -3.26
N TRP A 68 -21.23 -24.17 -2.01
CA TRP A 68 -20.19 -24.98 -1.39
C TRP A 68 -19.97 -26.32 -2.09
N ALA A 69 -21.04 -26.98 -2.52
CA ALA A 69 -20.94 -28.23 -3.28
C ALA A 69 -20.21 -28.04 -4.62
N ILE A 70 -20.49 -26.94 -5.33
CA ILE A 70 -19.78 -26.58 -6.56
C ILE A 70 -18.31 -26.26 -6.23
N ALA A 71 -18.05 -25.43 -5.22
CA ALA A 71 -16.69 -25.08 -4.79
C ALA A 71 -15.84 -26.33 -4.48
N LEU A 72 -16.39 -27.30 -3.73
CA LEU A 72 -15.70 -28.57 -3.46
C LEU A 72 -15.41 -29.41 -4.71
N LEU A 73 -16.30 -29.39 -5.70
CA LEU A 73 -16.05 -30.05 -6.98
C LEU A 73 -14.87 -29.39 -7.71
N THR A 74 -14.85 -28.07 -7.75
CA THR A 74 -13.77 -27.31 -8.39
C THR A 74 -12.43 -27.49 -7.68
N TRP A 75 -12.42 -27.58 -6.34
CA TRP A 75 -11.25 -27.94 -5.55
C TRP A 75 -10.73 -29.33 -5.97
N LYS A 76 -11.60 -30.35 -5.99
CA LYS A 76 -11.22 -31.72 -6.41
C LYS A 76 -10.73 -31.77 -7.86
N GLU A 77 -11.24 -30.91 -8.72
CA GLU A 77 -10.78 -30.78 -10.11
C GLU A 77 -9.38 -30.16 -10.16
N ALA A 78 -9.17 -29.06 -9.44
CA ALA A 78 -7.89 -28.35 -9.41
C ALA A 78 -6.77 -29.21 -8.79
N THR A 79 -7.05 -29.95 -7.71
CA THR A 79 -6.04 -30.81 -7.07
C THR A 79 -5.59 -31.99 -7.92
N ARG A 80 -6.43 -32.43 -8.86
CA ARG A 80 -6.07 -33.50 -9.81
C ARG A 80 -5.25 -32.98 -10.99
N LYS A 81 -5.20 -31.66 -11.23
CA LYS A 81 -4.38 -31.09 -12.29
C LYS A 81 -2.91 -31.11 -11.86
N LYS A 82 -2.03 -31.62 -12.72
CA LYS A 82 -0.57 -31.67 -12.48
C LYS A 82 0.07 -30.28 -12.26
N ALA A 83 -0.63 -29.20 -12.61
CA ALA A 83 -0.17 -27.83 -12.41
C ALA A 83 0.19 -27.51 -10.95
N LEU A 84 -0.40 -28.18 -9.96
CA LEU A 84 -0.04 -27.95 -8.55
C LEU A 84 1.33 -28.52 -8.15
N PHE A 85 1.90 -29.47 -8.91
CA PHE A 85 3.26 -29.97 -8.63
C PHE A 85 4.33 -28.89 -8.80
N VAL A 86 4.03 -27.83 -9.56
CA VAL A 86 4.90 -26.66 -9.72
C VAL A 86 5.26 -26.05 -8.36
N PHE A 87 4.31 -26.00 -7.41
CA PHE A 87 4.58 -25.49 -6.06
C PHE A 87 5.55 -26.35 -5.26
N VAL A 88 5.53 -27.68 -5.44
CA VAL A 88 6.46 -28.58 -4.75
C VAL A 88 7.88 -28.35 -5.24
N VAL A 89 8.05 -28.24 -6.56
CA VAL A 89 9.37 -27.96 -7.17
C VAL A 89 9.88 -26.60 -6.68
N PHE A 90 9.04 -25.58 -6.67
CA PHE A 90 9.45 -24.25 -6.19
C PHE A 90 9.72 -24.19 -4.69
N ALA A 91 8.98 -24.94 -3.86
CA ALA A 91 9.27 -25.05 -2.44
C ALA A 91 10.70 -25.56 -2.21
N ILE A 92 11.09 -26.59 -2.96
CA ILE A 92 12.45 -27.14 -2.92
C ILE A 92 13.46 -26.09 -3.39
N LEU A 93 13.18 -25.36 -4.48
CA LEU A 93 14.07 -24.30 -4.96
C LEU A 93 14.27 -23.18 -3.93
N ILE A 94 13.21 -22.76 -3.22
CA ILE A 94 13.31 -21.76 -2.14
C ILE A 94 14.21 -22.27 -1.01
N MET A 95 14.17 -23.57 -0.68
CA MET A 95 15.06 -24.13 0.34
C MET A 95 16.54 -23.93 -0.02
N PHE A 96 16.90 -24.03 -1.30
CA PHE A 96 18.27 -23.79 -1.79
C PHE A 96 18.66 -22.31 -1.86
N ALA A 97 17.71 -21.37 -1.82
CA ALA A 97 18.01 -19.95 -1.91
C ALA A 97 18.91 -19.44 -0.77
N GLY A 98 18.93 -20.13 0.38
CA GLY A 98 19.69 -19.71 1.56
C GLY A 98 21.19 -19.74 1.29
N TRP A 99 21.62 -20.65 0.42
CA TRP A 99 23.00 -20.73 -0.03
C TRP A 99 23.44 -19.49 -0.84
N PHE A 100 22.55 -18.94 -1.67
CA PHE A 100 22.83 -17.74 -2.46
C PHE A 100 22.80 -16.46 -1.64
N LEU A 101 21.90 -16.36 -0.65
CA LEU A 101 21.74 -15.13 0.14
C LEU A 101 22.80 -14.98 1.24
N ARG A 102 23.41 -16.06 1.72
CA ARG A 102 24.44 -16.04 2.79
C ARG A 102 25.64 -15.13 2.51
N ASN A 103 26.02 -14.97 1.23
CA ASN A 103 27.21 -14.20 0.84
C ASN A 103 26.89 -12.80 0.32
N SER A 104 25.63 -12.35 0.42
CA SER A 104 25.20 -11.12 -0.25
C SER A 104 25.57 -9.83 0.47
N VAL A 105 25.69 -9.84 1.80
CA VAL A 105 25.97 -8.62 2.60
C VAL A 105 26.66 -9.00 3.92
N ASP A 106 27.76 -8.35 4.31
CA ASP A 106 28.43 -8.54 5.62
C ASP A 106 27.65 -7.98 6.83
N ARG A 107 26.47 -7.37 6.60
CA ARG A 107 25.67 -6.67 7.62
C ARG A 107 24.40 -7.45 7.96
N ALA A 108 24.26 -7.85 9.21
CA ALA A 108 23.24 -8.79 9.69
C ALA A 108 21.77 -8.31 9.48
N ASP A 109 21.51 -7.01 9.63
CA ASP A 109 20.15 -6.45 9.58
C ASP A 109 19.60 -6.38 8.13
N LEU A 110 20.48 -6.02 7.20
CA LEU A 110 20.17 -6.06 5.77
C LEU A 110 19.95 -7.50 5.28
N GLN A 111 20.62 -8.47 5.90
CA GLN A 111 20.37 -9.88 5.60
C GLN A 111 18.93 -10.27 5.97
N VAL A 112 18.43 -9.91 7.16
CA VAL A 112 17.04 -10.20 7.58
C VAL A 112 16.04 -9.62 6.58
N LYS A 113 16.21 -8.34 6.23
CA LYS A 113 15.38 -7.68 5.22
C LYS A 113 15.41 -8.39 3.87
N ASN A 114 16.59 -8.78 3.40
CA ASN A 114 16.75 -9.49 2.14
C ASN A 114 16.09 -10.88 2.18
N TYR A 115 16.25 -11.64 3.26
CA TYR A 115 15.61 -12.95 3.43
C TYR A 115 14.08 -12.85 3.42
N VAL A 116 13.52 -11.95 4.22
CA VAL A 116 12.07 -11.75 4.31
C VAL A 116 11.50 -11.26 2.98
N SER A 117 12.14 -10.26 2.38
CA SER A 117 11.73 -9.71 1.08
C SER A 117 11.79 -10.76 -0.01
N PHE A 118 12.86 -11.56 -0.05
CA PHE A 118 13.02 -12.65 -1.00
C PHE A 118 11.91 -13.69 -0.86
N VAL A 119 11.62 -14.15 0.36
CA VAL A 119 10.61 -15.18 0.61
C VAL A 119 9.21 -14.71 0.23
N LEU A 120 8.79 -13.54 0.71
CA LEU A 120 7.44 -13.03 0.42
C LEU A 120 7.27 -12.67 -1.05
N THR A 121 8.29 -12.07 -1.68
CA THR A 121 8.29 -11.79 -3.13
C THR A 121 8.22 -13.08 -3.93
N SER A 122 9.01 -14.10 -3.56
CA SER A 122 8.99 -15.42 -4.20
C SER A 122 7.61 -16.08 -4.09
N ILE A 123 7.01 -16.09 -2.88
CA ILE A 123 5.66 -16.65 -2.67
C ILE A 123 4.64 -15.93 -3.55
N SER A 124 4.69 -14.60 -3.61
CA SER A 124 3.78 -13.79 -4.42
C SER A 124 3.95 -14.08 -5.93
N TRP A 125 5.18 -13.97 -6.45
CA TRP A 125 5.47 -14.15 -7.87
C TRP A 125 5.27 -15.58 -8.38
N LEU A 126 5.31 -16.58 -7.50
CA LEU A 126 5.03 -17.97 -7.87
C LEU A 126 3.55 -18.33 -7.75
N THR A 127 2.88 -17.85 -6.71
CA THR A 127 1.48 -18.21 -6.43
C THR A 127 0.52 -17.48 -7.35
N LEU A 128 0.73 -16.17 -7.58
CA LEU A 128 -0.22 -15.36 -8.33
C LEU A 128 -0.37 -15.81 -9.80
N PRO A 129 0.70 -16.07 -10.58
CA PRO A 129 0.56 -16.52 -11.96
C PRO A 129 -0.06 -17.91 -12.09
N VAL A 130 0.29 -18.85 -11.20
CA VAL A 130 -0.29 -20.20 -11.25
C VAL A 130 -1.78 -20.17 -10.95
N ILE A 131 -2.21 -19.40 -9.95
CA ILE A 131 -3.64 -19.22 -9.65
C ILE A 131 -4.34 -18.50 -10.80
N LEU A 132 -3.73 -17.48 -11.40
CA LEU A 132 -4.23 -16.80 -12.59
C LEU A 132 -4.48 -17.80 -13.74
N LEU A 133 -3.52 -18.67 -14.04
CA LEU A 133 -3.68 -19.68 -15.09
C LEU A 133 -4.80 -20.67 -14.75
N LEU A 134 -4.85 -21.15 -13.51
CA LEU A 134 -5.87 -22.10 -13.06
C LEU A 134 -7.29 -21.53 -13.15
N CYS A 135 -7.51 -20.29 -12.73
CA CYS A 135 -8.82 -19.68 -12.75
C CYS A 135 -9.28 -19.31 -14.18
N CYS A 136 -8.35 -18.83 -15.03
CA CYS A 136 -8.67 -18.46 -16.41
C CYS A 136 -8.99 -19.66 -17.30
N TRP A 137 -8.32 -20.80 -17.10
CA TRP A 137 -8.53 -22.01 -17.89
C TRP A 137 -9.68 -22.86 -17.37
N GLY A 138 -10.02 -22.73 -16.09
CA GLY A 138 -11.09 -23.45 -15.42
C GLY A 138 -12.38 -23.55 -16.22
N LEU A 139 -13.12 -22.45 -16.30
CA LEU A 139 -14.45 -22.44 -16.90
C LEU A 139 -14.45 -22.75 -18.42
N PRO A 140 -13.51 -22.24 -19.24
CA PRO A 140 -13.45 -22.56 -20.66
C PRO A 140 -13.20 -24.04 -20.93
N THR A 141 -12.40 -24.71 -20.09
CA THR A 141 -12.16 -26.15 -20.25
C THR A 141 -13.40 -26.98 -19.93
N ASP A 142 -14.19 -26.59 -18.93
CA ASP A 142 -15.46 -27.24 -18.63
C ASP A 142 -16.50 -27.07 -19.74
N ILE A 143 -16.55 -25.88 -20.34
CA ILE A 143 -17.42 -25.63 -21.50
C ILE A 143 -16.98 -26.50 -22.68
N LYS A 144 -15.67 -26.55 -22.97
CA LYS A 144 -15.13 -27.38 -24.06
C LYS A 144 -15.44 -28.86 -23.87
N ASN A 145 -15.37 -29.35 -22.64
CA ASN A 145 -15.62 -30.75 -22.29
C ASN A 145 -17.11 -31.09 -22.15
N ARG A 146 -18.02 -30.13 -22.44
CA ARG A 146 -19.49 -30.26 -22.30
C ARG A 146 -19.97 -30.66 -20.90
N SER A 147 -19.11 -30.59 -19.88
CA SER A 147 -19.45 -30.92 -18.49
C SER A 147 -20.48 -29.94 -17.93
N LEU A 148 -20.40 -28.66 -18.34
CA LEU A 148 -21.32 -27.60 -17.93
C LEU A 148 -22.79 -27.92 -18.27
N HIS A 149 -23.06 -28.51 -19.43
CA HIS A 149 -24.43 -28.83 -19.86
C HIS A 149 -25.12 -29.84 -18.93
N THR A 150 -24.36 -30.70 -18.24
CA THR A 150 -24.90 -31.65 -17.26
C THR A 150 -25.18 -31.02 -15.90
N VAL A 151 -24.59 -29.85 -15.63
CA VAL A 151 -24.80 -29.09 -14.38
C VAL A 151 -25.99 -28.14 -14.54
N VAL A 152 -26.15 -27.53 -15.74
CA VAL A 152 -27.25 -26.61 -16.06
C VAL A 152 -28.61 -27.31 -16.13
N THR A 153 -28.66 -28.63 -16.32
CA THR A 153 -29.92 -29.41 -16.26
C THR A 153 -30.45 -29.58 -14.84
N LYS A 154 -29.62 -29.36 -13.81
CA LYS A 154 -30.06 -29.28 -12.40
C LYS A 154 -30.53 -27.84 -12.12
N PRO A 155 -31.46 -27.61 -11.17
CA PRO A 155 -31.93 -26.27 -10.82
C PRO A 155 -30.86 -25.47 -10.03
N VAL A 156 -29.73 -25.20 -10.67
CA VAL A 156 -28.59 -24.44 -10.16
C VAL A 156 -28.61 -23.08 -10.84
N ARG A 157 -28.62 -21.99 -10.07
CA ARG A 157 -28.63 -20.64 -10.63
C ARG A 157 -27.24 -20.28 -11.16
N LYS A 158 -27.15 -19.52 -12.26
CA LYS A 158 -25.88 -19.21 -12.94
C LYS A 158 -24.86 -18.49 -12.05
N GLN A 159 -25.34 -17.57 -11.22
CA GLN A 159 -24.53 -16.88 -10.21
C GLN A 159 -23.93 -17.85 -9.17
N GLU A 160 -24.62 -18.95 -8.82
CA GLU A 160 -24.11 -19.94 -7.86
C GLU A 160 -22.95 -20.74 -8.47
N VAL A 161 -22.94 -20.91 -9.81
CA VAL A 161 -21.83 -21.52 -10.54
C VAL A 161 -20.60 -20.61 -10.51
N VAL A 162 -20.76 -19.32 -10.80
CA VAL A 162 -19.66 -18.34 -10.79
C VAL A 162 -19.10 -18.18 -9.37
N LEU A 163 -19.97 -18.01 -8.37
CA LEU A 163 -19.57 -17.87 -6.98
C LEU A 163 -18.93 -19.15 -6.42
N GLY A 164 -19.43 -20.32 -6.82
CA GLY A 164 -18.82 -21.61 -6.49
C GLY A 164 -17.41 -21.75 -7.08
N ARG A 165 -17.18 -21.24 -8.30
CA ARG A 165 -15.84 -21.21 -8.91
C ARG A 165 -14.90 -20.21 -8.23
N PHE A 166 -15.40 -19.02 -7.85
CA PHE A 166 -14.62 -18.06 -7.06
C PHE A 166 -14.13 -18.71 -5.76
N LEU A 167 -15.06 -19.21 -4.93
CA LEU A 167 -14.71 -19.84 -3.64
C LEU A 167 -13.82 -21.06 -3.81
N GLY A 168 -14.07 -21.86 -4.86
CA GLY A 168 -13.27 -23.02 -5.21
C GLY A 168 -11.79 -22.71 -5.45
N TYR A 169 -11.50 -21.79 -6.38
CA TYR A 169 -10.13 -21.39 -6.68
C TYR A 169 -9.49 -20.61 -5.53
N THR A 170 -10.26 -19.81 -4.78
CA THR A 170 -9.77 -19.21 -3.53
C THR A 170 -9.38 -20.27 -2.51
N LEU A 171 -10.14 -21.37 -2.36
CA LEU A 171 -9.81 -22.45 -1.44
C LEU A 171 -8.52 -23.18 -1.88
N VAL A 172 -8.35 -23.43 -3.19
CA VAL A 172 -7.10 -23.94 -3.80
C VAL A 172 -5.92 -23.04 -3.43
N GLY A 173 -6.04 -21.75 -3.72
CA GLY A 173 -4.98 -20.79 -3.42
C GLY A 173 -4.71 -20.64 -1.93
N THR A 174 -5.73 -20.74 -1.07
CA THR A 174 -5.57 -20.65 0.39
C THR A 174 -4.70 -21.78 0.93
N VAL A 175 -4.94 -23.03 0.49
CA VAL A 175 -4.13 -24.17 0.95
C VAL A 175 -2.70 -24.07 0.41
N VAL A 176 -2.54 -23.72 -0.87
CA VAL A 176 -1.21 -23.53 -1.46
C VAL A 176 -0.43 -22.44 -0.72
N LEU A 177 -1.05 -21.29 -0.49
CA LEU A 177 -0.43 -20.15 0.18
C LEU A 177 -0.14 -20.47 1.66
N ALA A 178 -1.00 -21.21 2.34
CA ALA A 178 -0.75 -21.66 3.70
C ALA A 178 0.47 -22.59 3.79
N VAL A 179 0.63 -23.53 2.84
CA VAL A 179 1.79 -24.41 2.78
C VAL A 179 3.06 -23.63 2.44
N MET A 180 3.03 -22.83 1.37
CA MET A 180 4.18 -22.01 0.95
C MET A 180 4.57 -20.98 2.02
N GLY A 181 3.60 -20.32 2.64
CA GLY A 181 3.83 -19.36 3.72
C GLY A 181 4.40 -20.03 4.97
N SER A 182 3.93 -21.22 5.33
CA SER A 182 4.50 -21.97 6.47
C SER A 182 5.95 -22.38 6.19
N ILE A 183 6.23 -22.95 5.02
CA ILE A 183 7.59 -23.32 4.61
C ILE A 183 8.50 -22.08 4.60
N GLY A 184 8.01 -20.97 4.02
CA GLY A 184 8.72 -19.69 4.00
C GLY A 184 9.04 -19.17 5.39
N TYR A 185 8.08 -19.21 6.31
CA TYR A 185 8.27 -18.79 7.70
C TYR A 185 9.36 -19.62 8.41
N PHE A 186 9.25 -20.95 8.39
CA PHE A 186 10.24 -21.83 9.01
C PHE A 186 11.62 -21.67 8.39
N TRP A 187 11.67 -21.49 7.06
CA TRP A 187 12.92 -21.24 6.36
C TRP A 187 13.54 -19.90 6.78
N THR A 188 12.76 -18.82 6.91
CA THR A 188 13.27 -17.51 7.36
C THR A 188 13.83 -17.60 8.78
N VAL A 189 13.07 -18.16 9.72
CA VAL A 189 13.53 -18.29 11.11
C VAL A 189 14.77 -19.19 11.22
N GLY A 190 14.86 -20.26 10.41
CA GLY A 190 15.99 -21.17 10.44
C GLY A 190 17.27 -20.67 9.75
N ASN A 191 17.18 -19.72 8.82
CA ASN A 191 18.35 -19.21 8.08
C ASN A 191 18.93 -17.91 8.63
N VAL A 192 18.21 -17.21 9.51
CA VAL A 192 18.69 -15.97 10.12
C VAL A 192 19.76 -16.28 11.19
N PRO A 193 20.95 -15.65 11.14
CA PRO A 193 22.00 -15.84 12.15
C PRO A 193 21.52 -15.47 13.57
N GLU A 194 22.05 -16.15 14.59
CA GLU A 194 21.69 -15.90 16.01
C GLU A 194 21.86 -14.43 16.42
N SER A 195 22.85 -13.72 15.85
CA SER A 195 23.10 -12.31 16.13
C SER A 195 22.02 -11.35 15.61
N ALA A 196 21.21 -11.76 14.63
CA ALA A 196 20.15 -10.95 14.03
C ALA A 196 18.74 -11.42 14.43
N GLN A 197 18.62 -12.47 15.25
CA GLN A 197 17.31 -12.96 15.70
C GLN A 197 16.56 -11.91 16.53
N SER A 198 17.27 -11.02 17.24
CA SER A 198 16.66 -9.90 17.97
C SER A 198 15.94 -8.89 17.07
N GLU A 199 16.20 -8.90 15.77
CA GLU A 199 15.54 -8.02 14.80
C GLU A 199 14.29 -8.64 14.16
N LEU A 200 14.03 -9.93 14.41
CA LEU A 200 12.80 -10.60 14.00
C LEU A 200 11.65 -10.21 14.92
N ILE A 201 11.22 -8.96 14.79
CA ILE A 201 10.12 -8.36 15.54
C ILE A 201 9.26 -7.51 14.60
N GLY A 202 7.99 -7.34 14.97
CA GLY A 202 7.07 -6.43 14.30
C GLY A 202 6.95 -5.14 15.08
N ARG A 203 7.75 -4.13 14.73
CA ARG A 203 7.69 -2.80 15.34
C ARG A 203 6.38 -2.13 15.00
N VAL A 204 5.74 -1.51 15.98
CA VAL A 204 4.46 -0.82 15.79
C VAL A 204 4.71 0.69 15.86
N PRO A 205 4.90 1.37 14.71
CA PRO A 205 5.20 2.80 14.69
C PRO A 205 3.92 3.63 14.84
N ILE A 206 4.01 4.70 15.62
CA ILE A 206 3.09 5.84 15.56
C ILE A 206 3.87 6.99 14.92
N TYR A 207 3.39 7.44 13.76
CA TYR A 207 3.97 8.57 13.03
C TYR A 207 3.29 9.87 13.43
N GLY A 208 4.07 10.93 13.53
CA GLY A 208 3.59 12.29 13.74
C GLY A 208 3.48 13.07 12.43
N ASP A 209 2.83 14.23 12.49
CA ASP A 209 2.89 15.22 11.43
C ASP A 209 4.15 16.06 11.58
N MET A 210 4.81 16.36 10.46
CA MET A 210 6.12 17.00 10.45
C MET A 210 6.00 18.44 9.97
N SER A 211 6.68 19.36 10.64
CA SER A 211 6.82 20.76 10.22
C SER A 211 8.22 21.29 10.54
N PHE A 212 8.66 22.33 9.82
CA PHE A 212 9.99 22.92 9.99
C PHE A 212 9.88 24.32 10.58
N SER A 213 10.94 24.78 11.23
CA SER A 213 11.17 26.20 11.46
C SER A 213 12.30 26.75 10.62
N ASN A 214 12.15 28.03 10.29
CA ASN A 214 13.19 28.81 9.65
C ASN A 214 14.43 28.97 10.53
N ARG A 215 15.52 29.46 9.95
CA ARG A 215 16.77 29.79 10.66
C ARG A 215 16.57 30.67 11.91
N GLN A 216 15.52 31.48 11.92
CA GLN A 216 15.16 32.38 13.03
C GLN A 216 14.34 31.70 14.14
N GLY A 217 13.81 30.50 13.90
CA GLY A 217 13.00 29.74 14.86
C GLY A 217 11.49 29.85 14.65
N ASN A 218 11.02 30.67 13.70
CA ASN A 218 9.59 30.76 13.37
C ASN A 218 9.13 29.47 12.71
N ARG A 219 8.07 28.87 13.26
CA ARG A 219 7.45 27.65 12.75
C ARG A 219 6.58 27.98 11.54
N SER A 220 6.83 27.33 10.42
CA SER A 220 5.91 27.34 9.28
C SER A 220 5.06 26.10 9.31
N ILE A 221 3.76 26.29 9.15
CA ILE A 221 2.82 25.19 8.93
C ILE A 221 2.70 25.09 7.41
N ILE A 222 3.10 23.94 6.85
CA ILE A 222 2.91 23.67 5.42
C ILE A 222 1.40 23.56 5.17
N THR A 223 0.74 24.66 4.81
CA THR A 223 -0.56 24.64 4.17
C THR A 223 -0.35 24.37 2.68
N LEU A 224 -0.95 23.29 2.19
CA LEU A 224 -0.98 22.87 0.78
C LEU A 224 -1.85 23.83 -0.07
N ASP A 225 -1.67 25.14 0.05
CA ASP A 225 -2.37 26.12 -0.78
C ASP A 225 -1.35 26.87 -1.65
N ASP A 226 -1.52 26.71 -2.97
CA ASP A 226 -0.49 26.87 -4.01
C ASP A 226 -0.22 28.35 -4.40
N ASN A 227 -0.51 29.33 -3.53
CA ASN A 227 -0.65 30.73 -3.97
C ASN A 227 0.04 31.84 -3.14
N ASP A 228 0.83 31.53 -2.11
CA ASP A 228 1.61 32.58 -1.41
C ASP A 228 3.12 32.38 -1.59
N GLU A 229 3.73 33.27 -2.40
CA GLU A 229 5.17 33.34 -2.67
C GLU A 229 6.04 33.73 -1.45
N ASP A 230 5.43 34.01 -0.28
CA ASP A 230 6.08 34.72 0.82
C ASP A 230 6.48 33.90 2.07
N GLU A 231 6.34 32.57 2.08
CA GLU A 231 6.93 31.74 3.13
C GLU A 231 7.84 30.64 2.58
N ARG A 232 9.08 31.03 2.22
CA ARG A 232 10.21 30.10 2.05
C ARG A 232 10.61 29.48 3.38
N SER A 233 9.83 28.51 3.80
CA SER A 233 10.00 27.80 5.06
C SER A 233 9.69 26.30 4.89
N ALA A 234 9.97 25.79 3.69
CA ALA A 234 10.13 24.37 3.40
C ALA A 234 11.60 24.01 3.62
N GLY A 235 11.88 22.89 4.28
CA GLY A 235 13.24 22.50 4.65
C GLY A 235 14.24 22.58 3.49
N ILE A 236 15.51 22.82 3.81
CA ILE A 236 16.55 23.11 2.83
C ILE A 236 16.78 21.86 1.98
N ASN A 237 16.79 21.99 0.65
CA ASN A 237 17.28 20.95 -0.24
C ASN A 237 18.79 21.14 -0.43
N VAL A 238 19.59 20.12 -0.12
CA VAL A 238 21.07 20.15 -0.21
C VAL A 238 21.60 19.79 -1.61
N GLY A 239 20.73 19.73 -2.62
CA GLY A 239 21.06 19.36 -4.00
C GLY A 239 20.64 17.95 -4.38
N ASP A 240 19.73 17.34 -3.62
CA ASP A 240 19.15 16.05 -3.94
C ASP A 240 18.06 16.20 -5.01
N ILE A 241 18.12 15.35 -6.04
CA ILE A 241 17.11 15.28 -7.11
C ILE A 241 15.75 14.80 -6.55
N TRP A 242 15.79 14.02 -5.46
CA TRP A 242 14.61 13.46 -4.80
C TRP A 242 14.34 14.21 -3.50
N GLU A 243 13.29 15.04 -3.49
CA GLU A 243 12.92 15.90 -2.35
C GLU A 243 12.18 15.14 -1.22
N TYR A 244 12.49 13.86 -1.06
CA TYR A 244 11.84 13.03 -0.06
C TYR A 244 12.20 13.44 1.38
N ARG A 245 13.43 13.90 1.58
CA ARG A 245 13.94 14.44 2.83
C ARG A 245 14.20 15.93 2.66
N SER A 246 13.89 16.69 3.70
CA SER A 246 14.30 18.08 3.79
C SER A 246 15.25 18.26 4.96
N TYR A 247 16.12 19.25 4.87
CA TYR A 247 17.25 19.41 5.78
C TYR A 247 17.11 20.65 6.65
N ILE A 248 17.59 20.56 7.90
CA ILE A 248 17.72 21.71 8.81
C ILE A 248 19.19 22.11 8.97
N GLU A 249 19.45 23.41 9.09
CA GLU A 249 20.80 23.97 9.29
C GLU A 249 21.23 23.85 10.76
N GLY A 250 22.34 23.17 11.01
CA GLY A 250 22.91 23.01 12.33
C GLY A 250 23.54 24.28 12.89
N GLY A 251 23.53 24.41 14.22
CA GLY A 251 24.02 25.59 14.93
C GLY A 251 23.11 26.82 14.82
N THR A 252 21.90 26.67 14.27
CA THR A 252 20.89 27.73 14.18
C THR A 252 19.69 27.44 15.09
N LYS A 253 18.69 28.34 15.10
CA LYS A 253 17.41 28.12 15.78
C LYS A 253 16.43 27.27 14.93
N SER A 254 16.84 26.80 13.77
CA SER A 254 16.03 25.90 12.94
C SER A 254 15.84 24.56 13.66
N ARG A 255 14.59 24.10 13.69
CA ARG A 255 14.13 22.88 14.35
C ARG A 255 13.11 22.22 13.46
N THR A 256 12.98 20.91 13.63
CA THR A 256 11.85 20.16 13.07
C THR A 256 10.94 19.74 14.19
N PHE A 257 9.64 19.90 13.99
CA PHE A 257 8.61 19.51 14.94
C PHE A 257 7.89 18.28 14.39
N TYR A 258 7.87 17.22 15.20
CA TYR A 258 7.03 16.05 14.98
C TYR A 258 5.87 16.08 15.97
N ASP A 259 4.68 16.42 15.49
CA ASP A 259 3.46 16.46 16.28
C ASP A 259 2.79 15.09 16.27
N PHE A 260 2.77 14.44 17.42
CA PHE A 260 2.05 13.19 17.62
C PHE A 260 0.74 13.49 18.32
N LYS A 261 -0.37 13.12 17.68
CA LYS A 261 -1.73 13.33 18.20
C LYS A 261 -2.35 12.01 18.64
N ASN A 262 -3.13 12.04 19.72
CA ASN A 262 -3.93 10.92 20.22
C ASN A 262 -3.11 9.63 20.46
N ILE A 263 -2.01 9.77 21.21
CA ILE A 263 -1.19 8.64 21.64
C ILE A 263 -1.95 7.80 22.68
N ASP A 264 -1.91 6.48 22.52
CA ASP A 264 -2.45 5.52 23.48
C ASP A 264 -1.50 5.39 24.68
N VAL A 265 -1.68 6.26 25.67
CA VAL A 265 -0.84 6.36 26.88
C VAL A 265 -0.93 5.08 27.73
N ASP A 266 -2.09 4.41 27.74
CA ASP A 266 -2.31 3.18 28.51
C ASP A 266 -1.41 2.03 28.03
N LYS A 267 -1.25 1.89 26.71
CA LYS A 267 -0.34 0.87 26.13
C LYS A 267 1.13 1.14 26.45
N LEU A 268 1.54 2.41 26.45
CA LEU A 268 2.91 2.77 26.81
C LEU A 268 3.15 2.57 28.32
N ARG A 269 2.17 2.90 29.16
CA ARG A 269 2.22 2.68 30.61
C ARG A 269 2.36 1.21 30.98
N GLN A 270 1.67 0.31 30.28
CA GLN A 270 1.82 -1.14 30.48
C GLN A 270 3.24 -1.65 30.15
N ALA A 271 3.95 -0.97 29.25
CA ALA A 271 5.31 -1.32 28.89
C ALA A 271 6.35 -0.73 29.85
N GLY A 272 6.01 0.34 30.57
CA GLY A 272 6.91 1.04 31.49
C GLY A 272 8.02 1.85 30.82
N GLU A 273 8.02 1.92 29.48
CA GLU A 273 9.02 2.64 28.69
C GLU A 273 8.37 3.25 27.43
N MET A 274 8.92 4.37 26.96
CA MET A 274 8.62 4.96 25.67
C MET A 274 9.86 4.89 24.79
N ARG A 275 9.71 4.31 23.60
CA ARG A 275 10.82 4.16 22.65
C ARG A 275 10.63 5.13 21.48
N LEU A 276 11.61 5.99 21.26
CA LEU A 276 11.68 6.87 20.09
C LEU A 276 12.72 6.29 19.13
N GLU A 277 12.31 5.90 17.92
CA GLU A 277 13.25 5.42 16.92
C GLU A 277 13.45 6.46 15.82
N TYR A 278 14.70 6.73 15.45
CA TYR A 278 15.07 7.72 14.46
C TYR A 278 15.88 7.14 13.29
N ASN A 279 15.74 7.72 12.11
CA ASN A 279 16.48 7.36 10.90
C ASN A 279 16.92 8.62 10.13
N PHE A 280 17.52 9.57 10.84
CA PHE A 280 18.03 10.81 10.27
C PHE A 280 19.24 10.59 9.37
N GLU A 281 19.36 11.48 8.40
CA GLU A 281 20.47 11.55 7.45
C GLU A 281 21.37 12.73 7.77
N ALA A 282 22.68 12.52 7.74
CA ALA A 282 23.65 13.51 8.13
C ALA A 282 24.35 14.05 6.87
N PHE A 283 24.00 15.26 6.44
CA PHE A 283 24.65 15.89 5.29
C PHE A 283 25.76 16.82 5.74
N ARG A 284 26.98 16.52 5.30
CA ARG A 284 28.15 17.32 5.65
C ARG A 284 28.56 18.26 4.53
N SER A 285 28.52 19.58 4.77
CA SER A 285 28.94 20.58 3.78
C SER A 285 30.46 20.69 3.65
N HIS A 286 31.18 20.42 4.74
CA HIS A 286 32.63 20.48 4.81
C HIS A 286 33.19 19.30 5.61
N LYS A 287 34.42 18.91 5.27
CA LYS A 287 35.14 17.84 5.93
C LYS A 287 35.68 18.33 7.28
N GLY A 288 34.84 18.22 8.31
CA GLY A 288 35.23 18.45 9.71
C GLY A 288 35.97 17.25 10.31
N ASP A 289 35.75 17.00 11.60
CA ASP A 289 36.26 15.81 12.28
C ASP A 289 35.58 14.54 11.71
N MET A 290 36.37 13.60 11.20
CA MET A 290 35.86 12.36 10.61
C MET A 290 35.50 11.32 11.68
N ASP A 291 36.04 11.44 12.88
CA ASP A 291 35.78 10.48 13.96
C ASP A 291 34.49 10.80 14.70
N LYS A 292 34.03 12.05 14.62
CA LYS A 292 32.77 12.51 15.22
C LYS A 292 31.63 12.49 14.22
N ARG A 293 30.47 12.05 14.70
CA ARG A 293 29.19 12.12 13.95
C ARG A 293 28.44 13.40 14.32
N LEU A 294 27.42 13.71 13.52
CA LEU A 294 26.57 14.88 13.73
C LEU A 294 25.81 14.78 15.05
N LEU A 295 25.92 15.80 15.89
CA LEU A 295 25.28 15.89 17.19
C LEU A 295 23.86 16.44 17.07
N CYS A 296 22.92 15.71 17.64
CA CYS A 296 21.51 16.08 17.66
C CYS A 296 20.97 16.12 19.08
N ARG A 297 20.00 17.01 19.30
CA ARG A 297 19.21 17.09 20.51
C ARG A 297 17.74 16.90 20.14
N LEU A 298 17.05 16.07 20.91
CA LEU A 298 15.60 15.94 20.88
C LEU A 298 15.03 16.64 22.11
N THR A 299 13.96 17.40 21.94
CA THR A 299 13.23 18.02 23.05
C THR A 299 11.78 17.61 22.95
N ILE A 300 11.25 16.99 24.00
CA ILE A 300 9.83 16.62 24.06
C ILE A 300 9.07 17.78 24.68
N VAL A 301 8.01 18.22 24.02
CA VAL A 301 7.15 19.31 24.46
C VAL A 301 5.75 18.76 24.65
N ASN A 302 5.23 18.91 25.86
CA ASN A 302 3.82 18.63 26.12
C ASN A 302 2.96 19.78 25.56
N GLN A 303 1.91 19.44 24.81
CA GLN A 303 0.99 20.42 24.22
C GLN A 303 -0.14 20.87 25.17
N GLN A 304 -0.21 20.38 26.41
CA GLN A 304 -1.29 20.67 27.36
C GLN A 304 -1.22 22.06 28.04
N GLY A 305 -0.67 23.09 27.39
CA GLY A 305 -0.64 24.47 27.87
C GLY A 305 -0.99 25.47 26.76
N GLU A 306 -1.84 26.46 27.05
CA GLU A 306 -2.26 27.49 26.07
C GLU A 306 -1.11 28.47 25.72
N ASN A 307 -0.18 28.72 26.65
CA ASN A 307 0.98 29.61 26.45
C ASN A 307 2.29 28.84 26.21
N GLU A 308 3.16 29.33 25.31
CA GLU A 308 4.47 28.72 24.99
C GLU A 308 5.39 28.55 26.22
N ASP A 309 5.32 29.47 27.19
CA ASP A 309 6.15 29.44 28.41
C ASP A 309 5.63 28.46 29.48
N GLU A 310 4.37 28.03 29.40
CA GLU A 310 3.78 27.04 30.31
C GLU A 310 3.91 25.60 29.79
N LYS A 311 4.32 25.43 28.53
CA LYS A 311 4.54 24.09 27.97
C LYS A 311 5.77 23.47 28.60
N LEU A 312 5.58 22.30 29.21
CA LEU A 312 6.67 21.51 29.74
C LEU A 312 7.58 21.06 28.59
N ARG A 313 8.84 21.52 28.60
CA ARG A 313 9.87 21.13 27.62
C ARG A 313 10.95 20.30 28.31
N VAL A 314 11.10 19.07 27.86
CA VAL A 314 12.05 18.09 28.39
C VAL A 314 13.13 17.85 27.34
N PRO A 315 14.29 18.55 27.40
CA PRO A 315 15.41 18.28 26.52
C PRO A 315 16.06 16.94 26.89
N LEU A 316 16.16 16.05 25.91
CA LEU A 316 16.85 14.77 26.04
C LEU A 316 18.37 14.96 25.91
N PRO A 317 19.19 14.01 26.43
CA PRO A 317 20.63 14.07 26.29
C PRO A 317 21.06 14.13 24.82
N ILE A 318 22.12 14.88 24.56
CA ILE A 318 22.71 15.02 23.22
C ILE A 318 23.27 13.66 22.79
N PHE A 319 23.00 13.25 21.56
CA PHE A 319 23.54 12.02 21.00
C PHE A 319 24.08 12.22 19.58
N GLU A 320 24.94 11.31 19.17
CA GLU A 320 25.52 11.24 17.83
C GLU A 320 24.58 10.50 16.86
N VAL A 321 24.29 11.11 15.72
CA VAL A 321 23.45 10.50 14.67
C VAL A 321 24.21 9.34 14.03
N LYS A 322 23.68 8.12 14.23
CA LYS A 322 24.24 6.89 13.65
C LYS A 322 23.62 6.59 12.29
N GLU A 323 23.85 7.44 11.28
CA GLU A 323 23.23 7.33 9.95
C GLU A 323 23.41 5.94 9.30
N PHE A 324 24.62 5.39 9.37
CA PHE A 324 24.99 4.10 8.78
C PHE A 324 24.73 2.88 9.68
N SER A 325 24.30 3.08 10.93
CA SER A 325 23.88 1.93 11.74
C SER A 325 22.53 1.46 11.25
N ASN A 326 22.42 0.16 10.96
CA ASN A 326 21.16 -0.44 10.55
C ASN A 326 20.45 -1.16 11.69
N ARG A 327 21.11 -1.28 12.85
CA ARG A 327 20.53 -1.91 14.03
C ARG A 327 19.48 -1.00 14.61
N SER A 328 18.25 -1.51 14.72
CA SER A 328 17.15 -0.76 15.34
C SER A 328 17.51 -0.30 16.75
N THR A 329 18.21 -1.13 17.53
CA THR A 329 18.63 -0.80 18.91
C THR A 329 19.57 0.40 18.98
N ASP A 330 20.44 0.58 17.97
CA ASP A 330 21.36 1.72 17.92
C ASP A 330 20.67 3.05 17.64
N LYS A 331 19.50 2.98 17.00
CA LYS A 331 18.67 4.09 16.55
C LYS A 331 17.45 4.32 17.45
N THR A 332 17.37 3.60 18.57
CA THR A 332 16.26 3.70 19.53
C THR A 332 16.73 4.44 20.78
N ILE A 333 15.99 5.48 21.15
CA ILE A 333 16.15 6.20 22.41
C ILE A 333 15.03 5.72 23.32
N THR A 334 15.41 5.06 24.41
CA THR A 334 14.49 4.53 25.42
C THR A 334 14.34 5.54 26.55
N LEU A 335 13.10 5.92 26.84
CA LEU A 335 12.75 6.79 27.96
C LEU A 335 12.04 5.94 29.01
N GLU A 336 12.64 5.89 30.19
CA GLU A 336 12.05 5.24 31.36
C GLU A 336 10.96 6.14 31.98
N GLU A 337 10.20 5.57 32.92
CA GLU A 337 9.07 6.25 33.58
C GLU A 337 9.45 7.60 34.21
N THR A 338 10.65 7.71 34.78
CA THR A 338 11.19 8.96 35.33
C THR A 338 12.26 9.53 34.40
N VAL A 339 12.01 10.72 33.86
CA VAL A 339 13.00 11.43 33.03
C VAL A 339 13.61 12.57 33.85
N THR A 340 14.92 12.52 34.05
CA THR A 340 15.69 13.61 34.64
C THR A 340 16.22 14.51 33.53
N TYR A 341 15.93 15.81 33.58
CA TYR A 341 16.47 16.78 32.64
C TYR A 341 17.04 18.01 33.36
N ASN A 342 18.00 18.65 32.71
CA ASN A 342 18.53 19.94 33.13
C ASN A 342 17.72 21.03 32.43
N GLU A 343 17.12 21.94 33.19
CA GLU A 343 16.34 23.04 32.64
C GLU A 343 17.24 24.02 31.87
N GLU A 344 16.78 24.49 30.70
CA GLU A 344 17.55 25.45 29.90
C GLU A 344 17.51 26.83 30.58
N GLY A 345 18.63 27.23 31.20
CA GLY A 345 18.82 28.56 31.81
C GLY A 345 19.08 28.53 33.31
N THR A 346 18.67 27.45 33.99
CA THR A 346 18.89 27.18 35.41
C THR A 346 19.45 25.76 35.48
N ASN A 347 20.71 25.56 35.86
CA ASN A 347 21.38 24.23 35.93
C ASN A 347 20.76 23.29 37.01
N GLU A 348 19.46 23.39 37.26
CA GLU A 348 18.69 22.55 38.17
C GLU A 348 18.25 21.26 37.46
N VAL A 349 18.51 20.14 38.12
CA VAL A 349 18.09 18.81 37.67
C VAL A 349 16.65 18.60 38.14
N LYS A 350 15.69 18.60 37.21
CA LYS A 350 14.28 18.28 37.49
C LYS A 350 13.98 16.84 37.08
N THR A 351 13.23 16.13 37.92
CA THR A 351 12.73 14.78 37.63
C THR A 351 11.25 14.88 37.34
N VAL A 352 10.83 14.35 36.20
CA VAL A 352 9.43 14.43 35.74
C VAL A 352 8.95 13.04 35.33
N ASN A 353 7.68 12.74 35.61
CA ASN A 353 7.08 11.47 35.21
C ASN A 353 6.61 11.52 33.76
N LEU A 354 7.06 10.56 32.97
CA LEU A 354 6.81 10.53 31.53
C LEU A 354 5.30 10.38 31.21
N PHE A 355 4.60 9.52 31.95
CA PHE A 355 3.19 9.20 31.65
C PHE A 355 2.20 10.22 32.21
N ASP A 356 2.49 10.80 33.37
CA ASP A 356 1.56 11.67 34.08
C ASP A 356 1.79 13.15 33.76
N ASP A 357 3.02 13.55 33.44
CA ASP A 357 3.36 14.97 33.21
C ASP A 357 3.71 15.26 31.74
N VAL A 358 4.44 14.36 31.05
CA VAL A 358 4.91 14.60 29.66
C VAL A 358 3.87 14.17 28.62
N LEU A 359 3.21 13.02 28.83
CA LEU A 359 2.18 12.46 27.96
C LEU A 359 0.75 12.87 28.36
N ALA A 360 0.60 13.80 29.29
CA ALA A 360 -0.70 14.26 29.77
C ALA A 360 -1.53 14.82 28.60
N GLY A 361 -2.74 14.30 28.40
CA GLY A 361 -3.61 14.67 27.27
C GLY A 361 -3.35 13.92 25.95
N GLY A 362 -2.27 13.15 25.83
CA GLY A 362 -1.99 12.28 24.69
C GLY A 362 -1.44 12.95 23.42
N ASP A 363 -1.19 14.27 23.47
CA ASP A 363 -0.62 15.05 22.37
C ASP A 363 0.76 15.58 22.76
N ILE A 364 1.79 15.21 22.00
CA ILE A 364 3.17 15.65 22.24
C ILE A 364 3.82 16.13 20.95
N THR A 365 4.77 17.05 21.08
CA THR A 365 5.63 17.47 19.98
C THR A 365 7.07 17.12 20.31
N VAL A 366 7.74 16.41 19.41
CA VAL A 366 9.17 16.15 19.51
C VAL A 366 9.91 17.13 18.59
N GLU A 367 10.68 18.02 19.19
CA GLU A 367 11.53 18.96 18.48
C GLU A 367 12.90 18.32 18.23
N VAL A 368 13.38 18.37 16.99
CA VAL A 368 14.71 17.91 16.59
C VAL A 368 15.57 19.12 16.25
N GLN A 369 16.74 19.22 16.88
CA GLN A 369 17.72 20.28 16.60
C GLN A 369 19.09 19.68 16.27
N CYS A 370 19.72 20.21 15.22
CA CYS A 370 21.11 19.92 14.87
C CYS A 370 22.04 20.94 15.56
N LEU A 371 23.03 20.46 16.31
CA LEU A 371 23.90 21.33 17.11
C LEU A 371 25.15 21.80 16.37
N ASP A 372 25.62 21.03 15.38
CA ASP A 372 26.88 21.32 14.69
C ASP A 372 26.73 22.43 13.63
N PRO A 373 27.44 23.56 13.76
CA PRO A 373 27.34 24.67 12.82
C PRO A 373 27.79 24.31 11.41
N GLY A 374 27.03 24.75 10.41
CA GLY A 374 27.38 24.57 9.00
C GLY A 374 27.22 23.14 8.49
N GLN A 375 26.61 22.24 9.26
CA GLN A 375 26.23 20.91 8.82
C GLN A 375 24.70 20.81 8.75
N PHE A 376 24.17 19.86 8.00
CA PHE A 376 22.74 19.72 7.77
C PHE A 376 22.22 18.38 8.23
N LEU A 377 21.03 18.38 8.83
CA LEU A 377 20.35 17.16 9.26
C LEU A 377 19.11 16.94 8.41
N GLY A 378 19.14 15.89 7.61
CA GLY A 378 18.08 15.47 6.71
C GLY A 378 17.09 14.57 7.41
N MET A 379 15.81 14.84 7.20
CA MET A 379 14.73 14.09 7.81
C MET A 379 13.46 14.17 6.99
N ALA A 380 12.66 13.12 7.09
CA ALA A 380 11.32 13.02 6.54
C ALA A 380 10.32 12.65 7.64
N ARG A 381 9.03 12.73 7.31
CA ARG A 381 7.94 12.41 8.24
C ARG A 381 8.09 11.02 8.90
N PRO A 382 8.42 9.93 8.18
CA PRO A 382 8.57 8.62 8.81
C PRO A 382 9.95 8.34 9.42
N ASP A 383 10.89 9.29 9.36
CA ASP A 383 12.23 9.08 9.93
C ASP A 383 12.25 9.20 11.46
N LEU A 384 11.23 9.79 12.11
CA LEU A 384 11.06 9.76 13.56
C LEU A 384 9.68 9.23 13.91
N TYR A 385 9.62 8.22 14.77
CA TYR A 385 8.35 7.65 15.24
C TYR A 385 8.44 7.11 16.65
N ILE A 386 7.29 7.10 17.33
CA ILE A 386 7.14 6.46 18.64
C ILE A 386 6.86 4.99 18.39
N ARG A 387 7.66 4.12 19.02
CA ARG A 387 7.53 2.68 18.91
C ARG A 387 6.73 2.15 20.09
N LEU A 388 5.53 1.68 19.80
CA LEU A 388 4.71 0.91 20.74
C LEU A 388 5.35 -0.47 21.01
N PRO A 389 4.89 -1.19 22.06
CA PRO A 389 5.39 -2.52 22.39
C PRO A 389 5.43 -3.45 21.18
N ASP A 390 6.56 -4.15 21.05
CA ASP A 390 6.85 -4.95 19.88
C ASP A 390 5.88 -6.12 19.74
N SER A 391 5.46 -6.37 18.51
CA SER A 391 4.66 -7.54 18.19
C SER A 391 5.55 -8.69 17.70
N SER A 392 5.07 -9.93 17.87
CA SER A 392 5.77 -11.11 17.35
C SER A 392 5.97 -11.05 15.84
N PHE A 393 7.12 -11.49 15.35
CA PHE A 393 7.39 -11.62 13.91
C PHE A 393 6.37 -12.49 13.18
N ALA A 394 5.89 -13.57 13.82
CA ALA A 394 4.87 -14.46 13.26
C ALA A 394 3.58 -13.71 12.88
N SER A 395 3.10 -12.80 13.74
CA SER A 395 1.92 -11.96 13.46
C SER A 395 2.15 -11.06 12.25
N THR A 396 3.32 -10.42 12.18
CA THR A 396 3.69 -9.54 11.07
C THR A 396 3.80 -10.29 9.75
N TYR A 397 4.49 -11.44 9.76
CA TYR A 397 4.62 -12.32 8.60
C TYR A 397 3.27 -12.83 8.11
N PHE A 398 2.40 -13.29 9.03
CA PHE A 398 1.05 -13.75 8.69
C PHE A 398 0.22 -12.66 8.03
N ARG A 399 0.29 -11.41 8.52
CA ARG A 399 -0.39 -10.27 7.87
C ARG A 399 0.16 -10.00 6.47
N GLY A 400 1.47 -10.15 6.26
CA GLY A 400 2.08 -10.06 4.93
C GLY A 400 1.56 -11.13 3.97
N VAL A 401 1.52 -12.40 4.42
CA VAL A 401 0.95 -13.51 3.65
C VAL A 401 -0.55 -13.28 3.39
N PHE A 402 -1.28 -12.75 4.36
CA PHE A 402 -2.69 -12.40 4.19
C PHE A 402 -2.91 -11.29 3.15
N GLY A 403 -2.00 -10.33 3.01
CA GLY A 403 -2.01 -9.38 1.91
C GLY A 403 -1.91 -10.06 0.53
N ILE A 404 -1.00 -11.02 0.39
CA ILE A 404 -0.86 -11.85 -0.82
C ILE A 404 -2.14 -12.67 -1.06
N TRP A 405 -2.77 -13.18 0.01
CA TRP A 405 -4.04 -13.90 -0.07
C TRP A 405 -5.16 -13.02 -0.65
N LEU A 406 -5.31 -11.78 -0.15
CA LEU A 406 -6.30 -10.83 -0.66
C LEU A 406 -6.05 -10.48 -2.14
N GLN A 407 -4.79 -10.31 -2.53
CA GLN A 407 -4.40 -10.08 -3.92
C GLN A 407 -4.76 -11.27 -4.81
N MET A 408 -4.51 -12.48 -4.32
CA MET A 408 -4.83 -13.72 -5.00
C MET A 408 -6.35 -13.92 -5.16
N VAL A 409 -7.15 -13.57 -4.14
CA VAL A 409 -8.63 -13.55 -4.24
C VAL A 409 -9.09 -12.61 -5.34
N LEU A 410 -8.53 -11.40 -5.39
CA LEU A 410 -8.85 -10.41 -6.42
C LEU A 410 -8.53 -10.95 -7.84
N ILE A 411 -7.37 -11.61 -8.01
CA ILE A 411 -7.00 -12.26 -9.28
C ILE A 411 -7.98 -13.38 -9.64
N VAL A 412 -8.41 -14.20 -8.68
CA VAL A 412 -9.40 -15.26 -8.91
C VAL A 412 -10.72 -14.67 -9.41
N VAL A 413 -11.17 -13.57 -8.80
CA VAL A 413 -12.41 -12.89 -9.18
C VAL A 413 -12.33 -12.37 -10.61
N LEU A 414 -11.27 -11.63 -10.96
CA LEU A 414 -11.04 -11.11 -12.32
C LEU A 414 -10.81 -12.24 -13.33
N GLY A 415 -10.09 -13.29 -12.92
CA GLY A 415 -9.77 -14.44 -13.76
C GLY A 415 -10.98 -15.26 -14.15
N VAL A 416 -11.81 -15.59 -13.17
CA VAL A 416 -13.04 -16.36 -13.43
C VAL A 416 -14.02 -15.51 -14.22
N THR A 417 -14.15 -14.20 -14.00
CA THR A 417 -15.03 -13.36 -14.84
C THR A 417 -14.55 -13.27 -16.28
N ALA A 418 -13.27 -13.00 -16.51
CA ALA A 418 -12.68 -13.02 -17.85
C ALA A 418 -12.94 -14.35 -18.58
N SER A 419 -12.87 -15.45 -17.85
CA SER A 419 -13.10 -16.80 -18.37
C SER A 419 -14.55 -17.09 -18.78
N THR A 420 -15.52 -16.29 -18.32
CA THR A 420 -16.93 -16.38 -18.79
C THR A 420 -17.10 -15.82 -20.20
N PHE A 421 -16.34 -14.77 -20.52
CA PHE A 421 -16.41 -14.06 -21.81
C PHE A 421 -15.59 -14.74 -22.89
N VAL A 422 -14.36 -15.18 -22.57
CA VAL A 422 -13.38 -15.55 -23.59
C VAL A 422 -12.78 -16.94 -23.36
N LYS A 423 -12.13 -17.47 -24.40
CA LYS A 423 -11.36 -18.72 -24.34
C LYS A 423 -10.16 -18.57 -23.39
N GLY A 424 -9.72 -19.67 -22.79
CA GLY A 424 -8.65 -19.70 -21.76
C GLY A 424 -7.43 -18.83 -22.05
N PRO A 425 -6.78 -18.94 -23.23
CA PRO A 425 -5.60 -18.12 -23.55
C PRO A 425 -5.85 -16.61 -23.61
N VAL A 426 -7.02 -16.19 -24.11
CA VAL A 426 -7.36 -14.76 -24.18
C VAL A 426 -7.78 -14.25 -22.81
N ALA A 427 -8.47 -15.07 -22.01
CA ALA A 427 -8.77 -14.75 -20.62
C ALA A 427 -7.49 -14.52 -19.80
N THR A 428 -6.46 -15.37 -19.97
CA THR A 428 -5.17 -15.19 -19.29
C THR A 428 -4.46 -13.90 -19.70
N LEU A 429 -4.47 -13.55 -20.99
CA LEU A 429 -3.86 -12.31 -21.48
C LEU A 429 -4.59 -11.08 -20.92
N LEU A 430 -5.93 -11.11 -20.91
CA LEU A 430 -6.77 -10.04 -20.40
C LEU A 430 -6.54 -9.81 -18.90
N THR A 431 -6.50 -10.89 -18.11
CA THR A 431 -6.33 -10.78 -16.65
C THR A 431 -4.91 -10.39 -16.27
N PHE A 432 -3.91 -10.89 -17.01
CA PHE A 432 -2.53 -10.48 -16.84
C PHE A 432 -2.34 -9.01 -17.23
N GLY A 433 -2.94 -8.57 -18.33
CA GLY A 433 -2.96 -7.16 -18.73
C GLY A 433 -3.59 -6.25 -17.67
N MET A 434 -4.74 -6.65 -17.11
CA MET A 434 -5.38 -5.93 -15.99
C MET A 434 -4.45 -5.82 -14.76
N LEU A 435 -3.72 -6.89 -14.43
CA LEU A 435 -2.76 -6.90 -13.33
C LEU A 435 -1.57 -5.98 -13.63
N ALA A 436 -0.98 -6.08 -14.82
CA ALA A 436 0.16 -5.26 -15.23
C ALA A 436 -0.18 -3.75 -15.23
N VAL A 437 -1.37 -3.40 -15.74
CA VAL A 437 -1.85 -2.01 -15.73
C VAL A 437 -2.08 -1.50 -14.30
N GLY A 438 -2.76 -2.29 -13.46
CA GLY A 438 -3.03 -1.90 -12.08
C GLY A 438 -1.78 -1.80 -11.20
N ALA A 439 -0.72 -2.55 -11.52
CA ALA A 439 0.51 -2.60 -10.71
C ALA A 439 1.55 -1.52 -11.10
N GLY A 440 1.64 -1.13 -12.37
CA GLY A 440 2.71 -0.21 -12.84
C GLY A 440 2.24 1.05 -13.55
N LEU A 441 1.16 0.98 -14.34
CA LEU A 441 0.70 2.12 -15.16
C LEU A 441 -0.18 3.10 -14.37
N ARG A 442 -0.69 2.70 -13.20
CA ARG A 442 -1.62 3.52 -12.41
C ARG A 442 -0.96 4.74 -11.80
N ASP A 443 0.29 4.64 -11.34
CA ASP A 443 1.02 5.79 -10.78
C ASP A 443 1.25 6.88 -11.84
N LEU A 444 1.57 6.45 -13.06
CA LEU A 444 1.66 7.33 -14.23
C LEU A 444 0.30 7.94 -14.58
N MET A 445 -0.78 7.15 -14.59
CA MET A 445 -2.14 7.68 -14.82
C MET A 445 -2.56 8.68 -13.74
N SER A 446 -2.25 8.43 -12.46
CA SER A 446 -2.59 9.36 -11.37
C SER A 446 -1.82 10.66 -11.46
N GLY A 447 -0.52 10.63 -11.80
CA GLY A 447 0.28 11.85 -11.99
C GLY A 447 -0.23 12.68 -13.16
N LEU A 448 -0.68 12.03 -14.24
CA LEU A 448 -1.25 12.71 -15.40
C LEU A 448 -2.63 13.33 -15.10
N VAL A 449 -3.45 12.67 -14.28
CA VAL A 449 -4.78 13.15 -13.88
C VAL A 449 -4.68 14.29 -12.85
N GLN A 450 -3.70 14.23 -11.94
CA GLN A 450 -3.48 15.25 -10.90
C GLN A 450 -2.75 16.49 -11.41
N GLY A 451 -2.27 16.49 -12.66
CA GLY A 451 -1.55 17.62 -13.25
C GLY A 451 -0.14 17.83 -12.68
N THR A 452 0.38 16.89 -11.89
CA THR A 452 1.73 16.98 -11.28
C THR A 452 2.85 16.68 -12.28
N GLN A 453 2.51 16.20 -13.49
CA GLN A 453 3.47 15.87 -14.52
C GLN A 453 3.75 17.11 -15.39
N GLU A 454 4.98 17.61 -15.35
CA GLU A 454 5.43 18.68 -16.24
C GLU A 454 5.36 18.22 -17.71
N GLY A 455 4.53 18.90 -18.52
CA GLY A 455 4.33 18.56 -19.94
C GLY A 455 2.88 18.57 -20.44
N GLY A 456 1.89 18.75 -19.57
CA GLY A 456 0.48 18.86 -19.96
C GLY A 456 -0.17 17.52 -20.34
N GLY A 457 -1.29 17.57 -21.08
CA GLY A 457 -2.03 16.37 -21.49
C GLY A 457 -1.30 15.47 -22.51
N PRO A 458 -1.82 14.26 -22.81
CA PRO A 458 -1.19 13.33 -23.76
C PRO A 458 -0.91 13.91 -25.15
N PHE A 459 -1.83 14.69 -25.71
CA PHE A 459 -1.70 15.29 -27.03
C PHE A 459 -0.82 16.53 -27.00
N GLU A 460 -0.90 17.35 -25.96
CA GLU A 460 0.04 18.43 -25.71
C GLU A 460 1.48 17.92 -25.59
N SER A 461 1.71 16.84 -24.85
CA SER A 461 3.01 16.17 -24.75
C SER A 461 3.50 15.63 -26.09
N ALA A 462 2.62 15.03 -26.89
CA ALA A 462 2.95 14.56 -28.24
C ALA A 462 3.29 15.71 -29.20
N TYR A 463 2.55 16.81 -29.12
CA TYR A 463 2.83 18.03 -29.89
C TYR A 463 4.17 18.66 -29.50
N ARG A 464 4.44 18.78 -28.19
CA ARG A 464 5.73 19.27 -27.67
C ARG A 464 6.89 18.39 -28.11
N MET A 465 6.72 17.06 -28.10
CA MET A 465 7.73 16.12 -28.59
C MET A 465 8.00 16.29 -30.08
N PHE A 466 6.95 16.46 -30.88
CA PHE A 466 7.07 16.66 -32.33
C PHE A 466 7.72 18.00 -32.68
N MET A 467 7.41 19.06 -31.92
CA MET A 467 7.98 20.41 -32.10
C MET A 467 9.30 20.62 -31.35
N HIS A 468 9.81 19.60 -30.65
CA HIS A 468 11.02 19.67 -29.82
C HIS A 468 10.98 20.82 -28.78
N MET A 469 9.82 21.09 -28.20
CA MET A 469 9.65 22.11 -27.14
C MET A 469 9.98 21.55 -25.75
N ASN A 470 10.47 22.40 -24.85
CA ASN A 470 10.73 22.04 -23.46
C ASN A 470 9.38 21.91 -22.69
N PRO A 471 9.17 20.85 -21.87
CA PRO A 471 7.96 20.64 -21.07
C PRO A 471 7.53 21.81 -20.17
N THR A 472 8.45 22.70 -19.79
CA THR A 472 8.14 23.86 -18.92
C THR A 472 7.73 25.13 -19.68
N VAL A 473 7.85 25.16 -21.01
CA VAL A 473 7.49 26.34 -21.81
C VAL A 473 6.00 26.25 -22.18
N GLU A 474 5.25 27.32 -21.94
CA GLU A 474 3.84 27.43 -22.36
C GLU A 474 3.71 27.38 -23.89
N VAL A 475 2.70 26.68 -24.40
CA VAL A 475 2.47 26.56 -25.84
C VAL A 475 1.85 27.85 -26.37
N ASP A 476 2.42 28.43 -27.44
CA ASP A 476 1.92 29.66 -28.06
C ASP A 476 0.42 29.56 -28.41
N ALA A 477 -0.35 30.60 -28.05
CA ALA A 477 -1.79 30.67 -28.24
C ALA A 477 -2.20 30.77 -29.73
N GLY A 478 -2.24 29.63 -30.41
CA GLY A 478 -2.78 29.47 -31.77
C GLY A 478 -4.20 28.88 -31.80
N PRO A 479 -4.87 28.85 -32.97
CA PRO A 479 -6.21 28.25 -33.11
C PRO A 479 -6.26 26.73 -32.83
N LEU A 480 -5.12 26.06 -32.78
CA LEU A 480 -5.01 24.62 -32.45
C LEU A 480 -4.95 24.34 -30.95
N THR A 481 -4.53 25.30 -30.11
CA THR A 481 -4.40 25.09 -28.66
C THR A 481 -5.73 24.80 -27.95
N PRO A 482 -6.88 25.47 -28.24
CA PRO A 482 -8.13 25.14 -27.55
C PRO A 482 -8.67 23.76 -27.96
N ILE A 483 -8.44 23.33 -29.20
CA ILE A 483 -8.81 21.99 -29.67
C ILE A 483 -7.95 20.94 -28.95
N MET A 484 -6.65 21.20 -28.82
CA MET A 484 -5.72 20.34 -28.09
C MET A 484 -6.12 20.19 -26.62
N HIS A 485 -6.39 21.29 -25.91
CA HIS A 485 -6.85 21.22 -24.51
C HIS A 485 -8.22 20.54 -24.35
N MET A 486 -9.14 20.68 -25.32
CA MET A 486 -10.42 19.97 -25.30
C MET A 486 -10.23 18.46 -25.45
N VAL A 487 -9.39 18.04 -26.41
CA VAL A 487 -9.07 16.62 -26.63
C VAL A 487 -8.31 16.04 -25.44
N ASP A 488 -7.37 16.79 -24.87
CA ASP A 488 -6.63 16.39 -23.68
C ASP A 488 -7.55 16.28 -22.46
N SER A 489 -8.48 17.22 -22.26
CA SER A 489 -9.48 17.12 -21.18
C SER A 489 -10.37 15.90 -21.35
N ALA A 490 -10.77 15.58 -22.58
CA ALA A 490 -11.52 14.35 -22.87
C ALA A 490 -10.68 13.08 -22.65
N ALA A 491 -9.40 13.10 -23.04
CA ALA A 491 -8.47 11.98 -22.85
C ALA A 491 -8.15 11.77 -21.36
N ILE A 492 -7.91 12.84 -20.60
CA ILE A 492 -7.70 12.80 -19.14
C ILE A 492 -8.98 12.34 -18.44
N GLY A 493 -10.16 12.81 -18.85
CA GLY A 493 -11.44 12.32 -18.32
C GLY A 493 -11.69 10.83 -18.61
N PHE A 494 -11.28 10.36 -19.79
CA PHE A 494 -11.28 8.93 -20.12
C PHE A 494 -10.28 8.15 -19.26
N LEU A 495 -9.05 8.64 -19.11
CA LEU A 495 -8.01 8.04 -18.25
C LEU A 495 -8.45 7.97 -16.79
N TRP A 496 -9.11 9.00 -16.27
CA TRP A 496 -9.70 9.00 -14.93
C TRP A 496 -10.71 7.87 -14.77
N THR A 497 -11.56 7.65 -15.78
CA THR A 497 -12.53 6.53 -15.75
C THR A 497 -11.83 5.18 -15.78
N VAL A 498 -10.83 5.05 -16.65
CA VAL A 498 -10.03 3.82 -16.82
C VAL A 498 -9.22 3.49 -15.55
N GLN A 499 -8.64 4.49 -14.89
CA GLN A 499 -7.90 4.36 -13.63
C GLN A 499 -8.73 3.71 -12.52
N HIS A 500 -10.03 3.96 -12.50
CA HIS A 500 -10.96 3.40 -11.53
C HIS A 500 -11.47 2.00 -11.89
N LEU A 501 -11.38 1.61 -13.16
CA LEU A 501 -11.72 0.26 -13.62
C LEU A 501 -10.68 -0.78 -13.18
N PHE A 502 -9.42 -0.37 -13.02
CA PHE A 502 -8.33 -1.26 -12.60
C PHE A 502 -8.12 -1.19 -11.07
N PRO A 503 -7.94 -2.34 -10.41
CA PRO A 503 -7.70 -2.36 -8.97
C PRO A 503 -6.32 -1.79 -8.62
N GLU A 504 -6.25 -1.08 -7.50
CA GLU A 504 -4.99 -0.58 -6.96
C GLU A 504 -4.25 -1.68 -6.20
N PHE A 505 -3.15 -2.16 -6.76
CA PHE A 505 -2.34 -3.22 -6.14
C PHE A 505 -1.38 -2.71 -5.04
N LYS A 506 -1.19 -1.40 -4.92
CA LYS A 506 -0.27 -0.77 -3.94
C LYS A 506 -0.58 -1.18 -2.50
N TYR A 507 -1.86 -1.22 -2.13
CA TYR A 507 -2.30 -1.63 -0.78
C TYR A 507 -2.04 -3.11 -0.46
N PHE A 508 -1.86 -3.96 -1.48
CA PHE A 508 -1.64 -5.40 -1.31
C PHE A 508 -0.16 -5.75 -1.15
N ASN A 509 0.76 -4.87 -1.56
CA ASN A 509 2.20 -5.09 -1.40
C ASN A 509 2.65 -4.78 0.03
N MET A 510 2.42 -5.76 0.92
CA MET A 510 2.79 -5.66 2.34
C MET A 510 4.21 -6.20 2.63
N THR A 511 4.89 -6.74 1.62
CA THR A 511 6.25 -7.31 1.75
C THR A 511 7.23 -6.32 2.36
N SER A 512 7.10 -5.05 1.96
CA SER A 512 7.99 -4.00 2.39
C SER A 512 7.87 -3.67 3.88
N TYR A 513 6.66 -3.75 4.47
CA TYR A 513 6.49 -3.61 5.93
C TYR A 513 7.19 -4.74 6.69
N VAL A 514 6.90 -5.99 6.30
CA VAL A 514 7.47 -7.17 6.97
C VAL A 514 8.99 -7.19 6.81
N ALA A 515 9.51 -6.87 5.63
CA ALA A 515 10.94 -6.87 5.34
C ALA A 515 11.71 -5.81 6.13
N ASN A 516 11.09 -4.68 6.48
CA ASN A 516 11.69 -3.68 7.34
C ASN A 516 11.35 -3.89 8.82
N GLY A 517 10.79 -5.04 9.21
CA GLY A 517 10.49 -5.34 10.62
C GLY A 517 9.38 -4.46 11.20
N PHE A 518 8.46 -3.96 10.38
CA PHE A 518 7.29 -3.20 10.82
C PHE A 518 6.03 -4.08 10.80
N LEU A 519 5.21 -3.95 11.83
CA LEU A 519 3.90 -4.57 11.87
C LEU A 519 3.02 -3.96 10.78
N VAL A 520 2.40 -4.82 9.96
CA VAL A 520 1.43 -4.37 8.96
C VAL A 520 0.23 -3.71 9.67
N PRO A 521 -0.04 -2.42 9.40
CA PRO A 521 -1.09 -1.68 10.08
C PRO A 521 -2.48 -2.13 9.62
N TRP A 522 -3.40 -2.29 10.58
CA TRP A 522 -4.78 -2.71 10.28
C TRP A 522 -5.53 -1.66 9.48
N ARG A 523 -5.51 -0.41 9.94
CA ARG A 523 -6.29 0.70 9.35
C ARG A 523 -5.71 1.19 8.02
N ALA A 524 -4.38 1.25 7.90
CA ALA A 524 -3.74 1.85 6.73
C ALA A 524 -3.51 0.89 5.55
N SER A 525 -3.40 -0.43 5.77
CA SER A 525 -3.09 -1.37 4.67
C SER A 525 -4.07 -2.54 4.55
N LEU A 526 -4.43 -3.18 5.66
CA LEU A 526 -5.32 -4.37 5.63
C LEU A 526 -6.78 -4.02 5.33
N LEU A 527 -7.30 -2.96 5.96
CA LEU A 527 -8.68 -2.55 5.73
C LEU A 527 -8.92 -2.07 4.28
N PRO A 528 -8.08 -1.20 3.69
CA PRO A 528 -8.22 -0.79 2.29
C PRO A 528 -8.15 -1.97 1.33
N SER A 529 -7.24 -2.92 1.55
CA SER A 529 -7.11 -4.10 0.68
C SER A 529 -8.34 -5.00 0.74
N ILE A 530 -8.93 -5.24 1.92
CA ILE A 530 -10.21 -5.96 2.06
C ILE A 530 -11.34 -5.22 1.33
N ALA A 531 -11.42 -3.90 1.52
CA ALA A 531 -12.43 -3.08 0.87
C ALA A 531 -12.31 -3.17 -0.66
N VAL A 532 -11.10 -3.02 -1.22
CA VAL A 532 -10.86 -3.16 -2.66
C VAL A 532 -11.24 -4.55 -3.16
N THR A 533 -10.86 -5.63 -2.46
CA THR A 533 -11.26 -6.98 -2.88
C THR A 533 -12.78 -7.15 -2.91
N LEU A 534 -13.50 -6.69 -1.88
CA LEU A 534 -14.97 -6.72 -1.86
C LEU A 534 -15.59 -5.84 -2.96
N ALA A 535 -14.93 -4.72 -3.32
CA ALA A 535 -15.34 -3.82 -4.39
C ALA A 535 -15.49 -4.54 -5.71
N PHE A 536 -14.49 -5.36 -6.04
CA PHE A 536 -14.41 -6.02 -7.32
C PHE A 536 -15.26 -7.29 -7.35
N VAL A 537 -15.52 -7.95 -6.22
CA VAL A 537 -16.36 -9.16 -6.15
C VAL A 537 -17.77 -8.91 -6.70
N ILE A 538 -18.43 -7.82 -6.29
CA ILE A 538 -19.85 -7.58 -6.60
C ILE A 538 -20.06 -7.30 -8.11
N PRO A 539 -19.38 -6.33 -8.75
CA PRO A 539 -19.53 -6.09 -10.20
C PRO A 539 -19.10 -7.30 -11.02
N CYS A 540 -18.03 -8.00 -10.60
CA CYS A 540 -17.57 -9.20 -11.27
C CYS A 540 -18.62 -10.32 -11.25
N LEU A 541 -19.32 -10.50 -10.12
CA LEU A 541 -20.39 -11.48 -10.03
C LEU A 541 -21.54 -11.15 -10.98
N ILE A 542 -21.96 -9.88 -11.03
CA ILE A 542 -23.01 -9.40 -11.95
C ILE A 542 -22.57 -9.60 -13.41
N LEU A 543 -21.35 -9.21 -13.76
CA LEU A 543 -20.78 -9.40 -15.09
C LEU A 543 -20.74 -10.86 -15.50
N GLY A 544 -20.26 -11.74 -14.62
CA GLY A 544 -20.21 -13.18 -14.87
C GLY A 544 -21.60 -13.78 -15.09
N TYR A 545 -22.62 -13.31 -14.35
CA TYR A 545 -24.00 -13.74 -14.55
C TYR A 545 -24.54 -13.32 -15.93
N VAL A 546 -24.36 -12.06 -16.32
CA VAL A 546 -24.83 -11.53 -17.61
C VAL A 546 -24.13 -12.24 -18.77
N ALA A 547 -22.82 -12.45 -18.68
CA ALA A 547 -22.02 -13.15 -19.69
C ALA A 547 -22.49 -14.58 -19.93
N MET A 548 -22.75 -15.32 -18.85
CA MET A 548 -23.30 -16.68 -18.92
C MET A 548 -24.71 -16.72 -19.52
N LYS A 549 -25.48 -15.63 -19.42
CA LYS A 549 -26.81 -15.52 -20.02
C LYS A 549 -26.77 -15.18 -21.50
N SER A 550 -25.91 -14.25 -21.92
CA SER A 550 -25.80 -13.85 -23.33
C SER A 550 -25.30 -14.98 -24.22
N ARG A 551 -24.33 -15.77 -23.72
CA ARG A 551 -23.68 -16.82 -24.50
C ARG A 551 -24.56 -18.05 -24.81
N GLU A 552 -25.63 -18.26 -24.04
CA GLU A 552 -26.65 -19.28 -24.35
C GLU A 552 -27.62 -18.82 -25.44
N MET A 553 -27.81 -17.50 -25.63
CA MET A 553 -28.66 -16.97 -26.69
C MET A 553 -27.98 -17.05 -28.07
N GLU A 554 -26.65 -17.17 -28.11
CA GLU A 554 -25.88 -17.38 -29.35
C GLU A 554 -25.81 -18.85 -29.77
N ALA A 555 -26.11 -19.79 -28.86
CA ALA A 555 -26.08 -21.23 -29.11
C ALA A 555 -27.47 -21.84 -29.37
N LYS A 556 -28.53 -21.04 -29.28
CA LYS A 556 -29.88 -21.35 -29.76
C LYS A 556 -30.08 -20.72 -31.13
#